data_AF-A0A6I4TEM8-F1
#
_entry.id   AF-A0A6I4TEM8-F1
#
_cell.length_a   1.000
_cell.length_b   1.000
_cell.length_c   1.000
_cell.angle_alpha   90.00
_cell.angle_beta   90.00
_cell.angle_gamma   90.00
#
_symmetry.space_group_name_H-M   'P 1'
#
loop_
_entity.id
_entity.type
_entity.pdbx_description
1 polymer ?
#
loop_
_entity_poly.entity_id
_entity_poly.type
_entity_poly.pdbx_seq_one_letter_code
_entity_poly.pdbx_strand_id
1 'polypeptide(L)'
;MAKRKASSADNTATKQPDSRPAAFIVSGEGTDDEIAERCATHLPGWANLPKQSKQEVVQLMRRFWERANPPSYVLADGEKGKTIGPGNTGPEQVTLTMLRLTDAMASGKQEYLDQRLGDLANYHGKADRHGLTASRLNSDLAFITGGGAKDTVQSTLLVQMAATHDAAMRALANIGQSDMVDHAQLFGNLSTKLLGLYTRQAEVLAKLQREGTQTIKHVHIDNRGGQAVVTATVQTGGMNGKGEQQPYALGPALLGSDPFGDGVPISSDQGEESLSDARGAVPRRAQGK
;
A
#
# COMPACT_ATOMS: atom_id res chain seq x y z
N MET A 1 -20.20 14.69 69.49
CA MET A 1 -21.37 15.24 68.79
C MET A 1 -20.97 16.60 68.23
N ALA A 2 -20.63 16.69 66.94
CA ALA A 2 -21.48 17.21 65.84
C ALA A 2 -21.45 18.76 65.80
N LYS A 3 -21.07 19.48 64.73
CA LYS A 3 -21.14 19.23 63.27
C LYS A 3 -20.11 20.07 62.50
N ARG A 4 -19.62 19.48 61.40
CA ARG A 4 -18.91 20.11 60.27
C ARG A 4 -19.87 20.90 59.35
N LYS A 5 -19.35 21.93 58.69
CA LYS A 5 -19.70 22.44 57.32
C LYS A 5 -18.39 23.05 56.78
N ALA A 6 -17.63 22.47 55.85
CA ALA A 6 -17.87 22.10 54.45
C ALA A 6 -18.09 23.32 53.53
N SER A 7 -17.06 23.64 52.72
CA SER A 7 -17.08 24.01 51.28
C SER A 7 -15.70 24.62 50.95
N SER A 8 -14.66 23.87 50.61
CA SER A 8 -14.36 23.32 49.27
C SER A 8 -14.77 24.26 48.13
N ALA A 9 -13.85 25.11 47.68
CA ALA A 9 -13.88 25.74 46.37
C ALA A 9 -12.74 25.13 45.57
N ASP A 10 -13.11 24.11 44.82
CA ASP A 10 -12.29 23.40 43.84
C ASP A 10 -12.15 24.33 42.62
N ASN A 11 -10.93 24.79 42.34
CA ASN A 11 -10.63 25.62 41.17
C ASN A 11 -9.92 24.77 40.13
N THR A 12 -10.67 23.83 39.55
CA THR A 12 -10.26 23.11 38.34
C THR A 12 -10.60 23.95 37.13
N ALA A 13 -9.70 24.88 36.81
CA ALA A 13 -9.69 25.55 35.51
C ALA A 13 -9.34 24.52 34.43
N THR A 14 -10.37 23.85 33.89
CA THR A 14 -10.27 22.98 32.73
C THR A 14 -9.86 23.83 31.53
N LYS A 15 -8.56 23.84 31.23
CA LYS A 15 -8.01 24.39 29.99
C LYS A 15 -8.60 23.60 28.83
N GLN A 16 -9.59 24.18 28.16
CA GLN A 16 -10.15 23.70 26.91
C GLN A 16 -9.02 23.67 25.86
N PRO A 17 -8.81 22.55 25.13
CA PRO A 17 -7.72 22.48 24.15
C PRO A 17 -8.02 23.43 22.97
N ASP A 18 -6.98 24.14 22.53
CA ASP A 18 -6.95 24.97 21.31
C ASP A 18 -7.79 24.33 20.19
N SER A 19 -8.97 24.88 19.90
CA SER A 19 -9.88 24.30 18.91
C SER A 19 -9.35 24.58 17.53
N ARG A 20 -8.62 23.62 16.95
CA ARG A 20 -8.32 23.60 15.52
C ARG A 20 -9.63 23.82 14.74
N PRO A 21 -9.65 24.68 13.71
CA PRO A 21 -10.86 24.89 12.92
C PRO A 21 -11.33 23.55 12.34
N ALA A 22 -12.61 23.23 12.52
CA ALA A 22 -13.21 22.02 11.97
C ALA A 22 -13.39 22.16 10.45
N ALA A 23 -13.04 21.11 9.70
CA ALA A 23 -13.35 21.05 8.29
C ALA A 23 -14.84 20.74 8.10
N PHE A 24 -15.50 21.47 7.19
CA PHE A 24 -16.90 21.24 6.82
C PHE A 24 -16.95 20.51 5.47
N ILE A 25 -17.56 19.33 5.46
CA ILE A 25 -17.78 18.52 4.27
C ILE A 25 -19.28 18.47 4.00
N VAL A 26 -19.71 18.91 2.82
CA VAL A 26 -21.11 18.83 2.36
C VAL A 26 -21.25 17.72 1.33
N SER A 27 -22.47 17.21 1.11
CA SER A 27 -22.70 16.20 0.06
C SER A 27 -22.22 16.67 -1.31
N GLY A 28 -21.47 15.80 -2.00
CA GLY A 28 -20.98 15.99 -3.36
C GLY A 28 -21.90 15.46 -4.46
N GLU A 29 -23.14 15.09 -4.12
CA GLU A 29 -24.13 14.59 -5.09
C GLU A 29 -24.73 15.72 -5.93
N GLY A 30 -25.04 15.45 -7.20
CA GLY A 30 -25.67 16.43 -8.10
C GLY A 30 -24.68 17.21 -8.97
N THR A 31 -25.15 18.31 -9.54
CA THR A 31 -24.39 19.24 -10.40
C THR A 31 -23.43 20.11 -9.58
N ASP A 32 -22.44 20.71 -10.25
CA ASP A 32 -21.48 21.60 -9.58
C ASP A 32 -22.17 22.81 -8.94
N ASP A 33 -23.27 23.30 -9.53
CA ASP A 33 -24.06 24.40 -8.99
C ASP A 33 -24.79 24.01 -7.70
N GLU A 34 -25.39 22.81 -7.66
CA GLU A 34 -26.04 22.27 -6.46
C GLU A 34 -25.04 22.05 -5.32
N ILE A 35 -23.84 21.56 -5.63
CA ILE A 35 -22.76 21.43 -4.64
C ILE A 35 -22.31 22.80 -4.15
N ALA A 36 -22.16 23.78 -5.05
CA ALA A 36 -21.81 25.15 -4.69
C ALA A 36 -22.87 25.82 -3.79
N GLU A 37 -24.16 25.54 -4.01
CA GLU A 37 -25.26 26.02 -3.18
C GLU A 37 -25.21 25.42 -1.77
N ARG A 38 -24.95 24.12 -1.65
CA ARG A 38 -24.74 23.47 -0.34
C ARG A 38 -23.52 24.03 0.37
N CYS A 39 -22.43 24.25 -0.36
CA CYS A 39 -21.25 24.90 0.19
C CYS A 39 -21.57 26.32 0.69
N ALA A 40 -22.33 27.10 -0.06
CA ALA A 40 -22.76 28.43 0.37
C ALA A 40 -23.59 28.41 1.65
N THR A 41 -24.39 27.36 1.85
CA THR A 41 -25.26 27.19 3.01
C THR A 41 -24.49 26.76 4.27
N HIS A 42 -23.50 25.87 4.11
CA HIS A 42 -22.89 25.18 5.25
C HIS A 42 -21.42 25.53 5.51
N LEU A 43 -20.67 26.07 4.54
CA LEU A 43 -19.27 26.43 4.73
C LEU A 43 -19.14 27.89 5.22
N PRO A 44 -18.64 28.12 6.45
CA PRO A 44 -18.37 29.47 6.93
C PRO A 44 -17.36 30.19 6.03
N GLY A 45 -17.64 31.44 5.68
CA GLY A 45 -16.74 32.25 4.84
C GLY A 45 -16.77 31.91 3.35
N TRP A 46 -17.67 31.03 2.89
CA TRP A 46 -17.82 30.69 1.47
C TRP A 46 -17.95 31.92 0.58
N ALA A 47 -18.77 32.90 0.99
CA ALA A 47 -18.98 34.13 0.23
C ALA A 47 -17.67 34.87 -0.11
N ASN A 48 -16.71 34.85 0.83
CA ASN A 48 -15.43 35.57 0.72
C ASN A 48 -14.38 34.82 -0.11
N LEU A 49 -14.63 33.57 -0.51
CA LEU A 49 -13.68 32.81 -1.31
C LEU A 49 -13.62 33.33 -2.77
N PRO A 50 -12.40 33.41 -3.36
CA PRO A 50 -12.24 33.66 -4.79
C PRO A 50 -12.99 32.63 -5.63
N LYS A 51 -13.41 33.03 -6.84
CA LYS A 51 -14.14 32.14 -7.77
C LYS A 51 -13.38 30.83 -8.03
N GLN A 52 -12.06 30.90 -8.22
CA GLN A 52 -11.22 29.73 -8.44
C GLN A 52 -11.22 28.78 -7.23
N SER A 53 -11.08 29.31 -6.01
CA SER A 53 -11.13 28.50 -4.79
C SER A 53 -12.50 27.86 -4.58
N LYS A 54 -13.60 28.56 -4.93
CA LYS A 54 -14.95 27.98 -4.91
C LYS A 54 -15.07 26.78 -5.88
N GLN A 55 -14.58 26.95 -7.11
CA GLN A 55 -14.56 25.87 -8.10
C GLN A 55 -13.70 24.68 -7.64
N GLU A 56 -12.53 24.96 -7.08
CA GLU A 56 -11.65 23.92 -6.53
C GLU A 56 -12.33 23.16 -5.38
N VAL A 57 -12.98 23.86 -4.44
CA VAL A 57 -13.72 23.22 -3.34
C VAL A 57 -14.83 22.32 -3.89
N VAL A 58 -15.61 22.78 -4.87
CA VAL A 58 -16.67 21.96 -5.49
C VAL A 58 -16.09 20.69 -6.13
N GLN A 59 -15.02 20.82 -6.91
CA GLN A 59 -14.37 19.68 -7.56
C GLN A 59 -13.77 18.69 -6.54
N LEU A 60 -13.14 19.21 -5.48
CA LEU A 60 -12.59 18.38 -4.41
C LEU A 60 -13.69 17.71 -3.59
N MET A 61 -14.82 18.38 -3.35
CA MET A 61 -15.98 17.81 -2.67
C MET A 61 -16.55 16.65 -3.48
N ARG A 62 -16.76 16.84 -4.79
CA ARG A 62 -17.18 15.76 -5.70
C ARG A 62 -16.23 14.56 -5.63
N ARG A 63 -14.93 14.80 -5.85
CA ARG A 63 -13.90 13.76 -5.78
C ARG A 63 -13.81 13.08 -4.42
N PHE A 64 -14.13 13.79 -3.33
CA PHE A 64 -14.15 13.21 -1.99
C PHE A 64 -15.27 12.17 -1.86
N TRP A 65 -16.46 12.47 -2.37
CA TRP A 65 -17.62 11.58 -2.32
C TRP A 65 -17.62 10.47 -3.38
N GLU A 66 -16.91 10.66 -4.50
CA GLU A 66 -16.70 9.62 -5.52
C GLU A 66 -15.74 8.51 -5.06
N ARG A 67 -14.94 8.75 -4.01
CA ARG A 67 -14.03 7.74 -3.48
C ARG A 67 -14.80 6.63 -2.77
N ALA A 68 -14.33 5.40 -2.93
CA ALA A 68 -14.85 4.27 -2.19
C ALA A 68 -14.73 4.52 -0.68
N ASN A 69 -15.85 4.36 0.02
CA ASN A 69 -15.91 4.54 1.47
C ASN A 69 -15.42 3.28 2.17
N PRO A 70 -14.31 3.33 2.94
CA PRO A 70 -13.80 2.15 3.60
C PRO A 70 -14.71 1.67 4.73
N PRO A 71 -14.64 0.38 5.09
CA PRO A 71 -15.25 -0.11 6.31
C PRO A 71 -14.58 0.54 7.52
N SER A 72 -15.37 0.89 8.53
CA SER A 72 -14.89 1.51 9.78
C SER A 72 -15.13 0.55 10.93
N TYR A 73 -14.08 0.29 11.70
CA TYR A 73 -14.11 -0.53 12.89
C TYR A 73 -13.67 0.26 14.11
N VAL A 74 -14.22 -0.11 15.26
CA VAL A 74 -13.82 0.36 16.58
C VAL A 74 -13.24 -0.79 17.38
N LEU A 75 -12.41 -0.44 18.36
CA LEU A 75 -11.91 -1.40 19.33
C LEU A 75 -12.73 -1.22 20.61
N ALA A 76 -13.24 -2.32 21.13
CA ALA A 76 -13.87 -2.37 22.44
C ALA A 76 -13.04 -3.26 23.37
N ASP A 77 -13.08 -2.98 24.67
CA ASP A 77 -12.50 -3.89 25.65
C ASP A 77 -13.46 -5.06 25.86
N GLY A 78 -12.99 -6.28 25.58
CA GLY A 78 -13.71 -7.52 25.86
C GLY A 78 -13.07 -8.30 27.00
N GLU A 79 -13.75 -9.34 27.48
CA GLU A 79 -13.31 -10.17 28.63
C GLU A 79 -11.93 -10.82 28.43
N LYS A 80 -11.54 -11.09 27.17
CA LYS A 80 -10.27 -11.73 26.80
C LYS A 80 -9.28 -10.79 26.09
N GLY A 81 -9.50 -9.48 26.18
CA GLY A 81 -8.69 -8.46 25.50
C GLY A 81 -9.51 -7.61 24.53
N LYS A 82 -8.83 -6.82 23.69
CA LYS A 82 -9.49 -5.93 22.73
C LYS A 82 -10.26 -6.75 21.69
N THR A 83 -11.53 -6.43 21.49
CA THR A 83 -12.38 -6.94 20.43
C THR A 83 -12.53 -5.91 19.32
N ILE A 84 -12.69 -6.38 18.09
CA ILE A 84 -12.88 -5.53 16.91
C ILE A 84 -14.35 -5.60 16.53
N GLY A 85 -15.02 -4.45 16.48
CA GLY A 85 -16.43 -4.34 16.12
C GLY A 85 -16.67 -3.25 15.09
N PRO A 86 -17.79 -3.29 14.35
CA PRO A 86 -18.12 -2.23 13.39
C PRO A 86 -18.23 -0.89 14.11
N GLY A 87 -17.76 0.18 13.47
CA GLY A 87 -17.68 1.51 14.09
C GLY A 87 -19.04 2.13 14.41
N ASN A 88 -20.09 1.65 13.74
CA ASN A 88 -21.47 2.01 13.99
C ASN A 88 -22.26 0.79 14.43
N THR A 89 -23.19 0.97 15.36
CA THR A 89 -23.95 -0.12 15.99
C THR A 89 -25.37 -0.30 15.44
N GLY A 90 -25.87 0.65 14.65
CA GLY A 90 -27.18 0.53 13.99
C GLY A 90 -27.19 -0.63 12.97
N PRO A 91 -28.25 -1.45 12.89
CA PRO A 91 -28.25 -2.67 12.07
C PRO A 91 -27.96 -2.40 10.59
N GLU A 92 -28.51 -1.33 10.02
CA GLU A 92 -28.25 -0.91 8.64
C GLU A 92 -26.80 -0.46 8.42
N GLN A 93 -26.20 0.18 9.41
CA GLN A 93 -24.81 0.65 9.35
C GLN A 93 -23.83 -0.51 9.53
N VAL A 94 -24.17 -1.51 10.34
CA VAL A 94 -23.43 -2.76 10.48
C VAL A 94 -23.46 -3.54 9.16
N THR A 95 -24.64 -3.70 8.53
CA THR A 95 -24.75 -4.32 7.20
C THR A 95 -23.91 -3.59 6.17
N LEU A 96 -23.99 -2.25 6.11
CA LEU A 96 -23.19 -1.46 5.19
C LEU A 96 -21.68 -1.61 5.43
N THR A 97 -21.25 -1.66 6.70
CA THR A 97 -19.84 -1.88 7.06
C THR A 97 -19.37 -3.25 6.58
N MET A 98 -20.19 -4.29 6.75
CA MET A 98 -19.88 -5.62 6.26
C MET A 98 -19.78 -5.65 4.72
N LEU A 99 -20.72 -5.02 4.01
CA LEU A 99 -20.67 -4.93 2.55
C LEU A 99 -19.41 -4.20 2.06
N ARG A 100 -19.03 -3.10 2.71
CA ARG A 100 -17.77 -2.40 2.43
C ARG A 100 -16.54 -3.27 2.68
N LEU A 101 -16.55 -4.09 3.72
CA LEU A 101 -15.46 -5.04 3.95
C LEU A 101 -15.41 -6.12 2.87
N THR A 102 -16.56 -6.66 2.46
CA THR A 102 -16.62 -7.66 1.38
C THR A 102 -16.11 -7.11 0.05
N ASP A 103 -16.42 -5.85 -0.24
CA ASP A 103 -15.96 -5.12 -1.41
C ASP A 103 -14.44 -4.89 -1.36
N ALA A 104 -13.94 -4.30 -0.26
CA ALA A 104 -12.51 -4.05 -0.06
C ALA A 104 -11.65 -5.33 -0.14
N MET A 105 -12.19 -6.45 0.35
CA MET A 105 -11.49 -7.75 0.36
C MET A 105 -11.77 -8.61 -0.88
N ALA A 106 -12.63 -8.15 -1.79
CA ALA A 106 -13.11 -8.89 -2.96
C ALA A 106 -13.58 -10.33 -2.61
N SER A 107 -14.28 -10.47 -1.49
CA SER A 107 -14.74 -11.77 -0.97
C SER A 107 -15.97 -11.65 -0.09
N GLY A 108 -16.94 -12.54 -0.31
CA GLY A 108 -18.10 -12.71 0.57
C GLY A 108 -17.91 -13.78 1.66
N LYS A 109 -16.72 -14.39 1.79
CA LYS A 109 -16.47 -15.50 2.73
C LYS A 109 -16.07 -14.97 4.09
N GLN A 110 -16.93 -15.15 5.09
CA GLN A 110 -16.73 -14.60 6.42
C GLN A 110 -15.40 -15.01 7.06
N GLU A 111 -15.00 -16.28 6.94
CA GLU A 111 -13.75 -16.78 7.52
C GLU A 111 -12.52 -16.10 6.93
N TYR A 112 -12.56 -15.80 5.63
CA TYR A 112 -11.49 -15.06 4.97
C TYR A 112 -11.43 -13.62 5.48
N LEU A 113 -12.58 -12.95 5.61
CA LEU A 113 -12.67 -11.58 6.11
C LEU A 113 -12.18 -11.48 7.56
N ASP A 114 -12.63 -12.39 8.41
CA ASP A 114 -12.23 -12.48 9.82
C ASP A 114 -10.73 -12.74 9.93
N GLN A 115 -10.18 -13.65 9.11
CA GLN A 115 -8.75 -13.92 9.10
C GLN A 115 -7.94 -12.69 8.64
N ARG A 116 -8.37 -11.97 7.59
CA ARG A 116 -7.66 -10.78 7.10
C ARG A 116 -7.67 -9.64 8.12
N LEU A 117 -8.80 -9.40 8.79
CA LEU A 117 -8.87 -8.47 9.92
C LEU A 117 -7.96 -8.92 11.07
N GLY A 118 -7.97 -10.22 11.39
CA GLY A 118 -7.12 -10.83 12.39
C GLY A 118 -5.63 -10.67 12.09
N ASP A 119 -5.21 -10.83 10.84
CA ASP A 119 -3.81 -10.67 10.42
C ASP A 119 -3.32 -9.24 10.64
N LEU A 120 -4.10 -8.23 10.21
CA LEU A 120 -3.79 -6.81 10.44
C LEU A 120 -3.78 -6.47 11.93
N ALA A 121 -4.76 -6.98 12.68
CA ALA A 121 -4.87 -6.77 14.12
C ALA A 121 -3.66 -7.35 14.88
N ASN A 122 -3.29 -8.58 14.54
CA ASN A 122 -2.14 -9.27 15.13
C ASN A 122 -0.82 -8.58 14.80
N TYR A 123 -0.67 -8.10 13.55
CA TYR A 123 0.50 -7.34 13.13
C TYR A 123 0.66 -6.07 13.98
N HIS A 124 -0.35 -5.20 14.00
CA HIS A 124 -0.28 -3.94 14.76
C HIS A 124 -0.21 -4.16 16.27
N GLY A 125 -0.89 -5.18 16.78
CA GLY A 125 -0.84 -5.55 18.19
C GLY A 125 0.55 -5.93 18.69
N LYS A 126 1.40 -6.51 17.82
CA LYS A 126 2.77 -6.93 18.16
C LYS A 126 3.83 -5.92 17.76
N ALA A 127 3.60 -5.19 16.68
CA ALA A 127 4.64 -4.36 16.10
C ALA A 127 4.80 -3.01 16.84
N ASP A 128 3.81 -2.56 17.62
CA ASP A 128 3.80 -1.24 18.26
C ASP A 128 3.71 -1.29 19.78
N ARG A 129 4.37 -0.34 20.47
CA ARG A 129 4.32 -0.23 21.93
C ARG A 129 2.93 0.12 22.47
N HIS A 130 2.13 0.86 21.70
CA HIS A 130 0.74 1.19 22.02
C HIS A 130 -0.25 0.10 21.57
N GLY A 131 0.24 -0.94 20.90
CA GLY A 131 -0.54 -2.06 20.38
C GLY A 131 -1.55 -1.65 19.30
N LEU A 132 -2.60 -2.46 19.17
CA LEU A 132 -3.66 -2.22 18.20
C LEU A 132 -4.49 -0.97 18.56
N THR A 133 -4.65 -0.08 17.59
CA THR A 133 -5.52 1.10 17.66
C THR A 133 -6.50 1.11 16.49
N ALA A 134 -7.73 1.62 16.71
CA ALA A 134 -8.76 1.69 15.67
C ALA A 134 -8.29 2.53 14.48
N SER A 135 -7.57 3.62 14.74
CA SER A 135 -7.01 4.49 13.69
C SER A 135 -6.10 3.73 12.72
N ARG A 136 -5.22 2.85 13.22
CA ARG A 136 -4.32 2.08 12.36
C ARG A 136 -5.06 1.04 11.53
N LEU A 137 -5.95 0.29 12.17
CA LEU A 137 -6.78 -0.68 11.47
C LEU A 137 -7.61 -0.01 10.36
N ASN A 138 -8.26 1.10 10.66
CA ASN A 138 -9.06 1.85 9.69
C ASN A 138 -8.19 2.49 8.60
N SER A 139 -6.94 2.85 8.90
CA SER A 139 -5.99 3.35 7.89
C SER A 139 -5.60 2.24 6.91
N ASP A 140 -5.33 1.02 7.38
CA ASP A 140 -5.06 -0.12 6.51
C ASP A 140 -6.27 -0.47 5.65
N LEU A 141 -7.47 -0.48 6.24
CA LEU A 141 -8.70 -0.73 5.51
C LEU A 141 -8.98 0.35 4.46
N ALA A 142 -8.66 1.61 4.75
CA ALA A 142 -8.72 2.70 3.78
C ALA A 142 -7.73 2.50 2.63
N PHE A 143 -6.51 2.07 2.93
CA PHE A 143 -5.51 1.73 1.91
C PHE A 143 -5.98 0.56 1.03
N ILE A 144 -6.48 -0.52 1.62
CA ILE A 144 -6.98 -1.69 0.88
C ILE A 144 -8.18 -1.31 0.01
N THR A 145 -9.13 -0.55 0.55
CA THR A 145 -10.30 -0.06 -0.20
C THR A 145 -9.85 0.80 -1.39
N GLY A 146 -8.91 1.73 -1.17
CA GLY A 146 -8.35 2.58 -2.23
C GLY A 146 -7.53 1.79 -3.25
N GLY A 147 -6.98 0.64 -2.86
CA GLY A 147 -6.26 -0.28 -3.74
C GLY A 147 -7.16 -1.01 -4.74
N GLY A 148 -8.47 -1.10 -4.49
CA GLY A 148 -9.46 -1.60 -5.44
C GLY A 148 -9.20 -3.05 -5.88
N ALA A 149 -9.11 -3.98 -4.94
CA ALA A 149 -8.97 -5.40 -5.26
C ALA A 149 -10.15 -5.91 -6.08
N LYS A 150 -9.85 -6.67 -7.16
CA LYS A 150 -10.88 -7.36 -7.96
C LYS A 150 -11.10 -8.82 -7.54
N ASP A 151 -10.16 -9.40 -6.82
CA ASP A 151 -10.17 -10.79 -6.37
C ASP A 151 -9.41 -10.97 -5.04
N THR A 152 -9.50 -12.18 -4.46
CA THR A 152 -8.88 -12.51 -3.17
C THR A 152 -7.35 -12.52 -3.17
N VAL A 153 -6.72 -12.67 -4.34
CA VAL A 153 -5.26 -12.63 -4.47
C VAL A 153 -4.80 -11.17 -4.38
N GLN A 154 -5.48 -10.27 -5.08
CA GLN A 154 -5.22 -8.83 -5.03
C GLN A 154 -5.46 -8.26 -3.63
N SER A 155 -6.55 -8.65 -2.95
CA SER A 155 -6.81 -8.17 -1.59
C SER A 155 -5.81 -8.70 -0.57
N THR A 156 -5.37 -9.96 -0.68
CA THR A 156 -4.29 -10.48 0.16
C THR A 156 -2.97 -9.74 -0.09
N LEU A 157 -2.65 -9.43 -1.35
CA LEU A 157 -1.47 -8.65 -1.69
C LEU A 157 -1.55 -7.24 -1.08
N LEU A 158 -2.70 -6.58 -1.14
CA LEU A 158 -2.92 -5.27 -0.51
C LEU A 158 -2.76 -5.31 1.01
N VAL A 159 -3.29 -6.34 1.68
CA VAL A 159 -3.09 -6.57 3.13
C VAL A 159 -1.59 -6.69 3.46
N GLN A 160 -0.84 -7.45 2.66
CA GLN A 160 0.62 -7.57 2.83
C GLN A 160 1.34 -6.24 2.56
N MET A 161 0.91 -5.48 1.56
CA MET A 161 1.46 -4.17 1.23
C MET A 161 1.25 -3.16 2.36
N ALA A 162 0.08 -3.15 3.01
CA ALA A 162 -0.20 -2.29 4.17
C ALA A 162 0.80 -2.57 5.32
N ALA A 163 0.98 -3.84 5.69
CA ALA A 163 1.93 -4.24 6.72
C ALA A 163 3.39 -3.95 6.32
N THR A 164 3.74 -4.13 5.03
CA THR A 164 5.09 -3.84 4.53
C THR A 164 5.39 -2.34 4.56
N HIS A 165 4.41 -1.51 4.19
CA HIS A 165 4.51 -0.06 4.26
C HIS A 165 4.72 0.43 5.69
N ASP A 166 3.88 -0.02 6.63
CA ASP A 166 4.00 0.35 8.04
C ASP A 166 5.35 -0.11 8.63
N ALA A 167 5.81 -1.33 8.34
CA ALA A 167 7.12 -1.82 8.77
C ALA A 167 8.26 -0.94 8.21
N ALA A 168 8.16 -0.53 6.94
CA ALA A 168 9.14 0.36 6.32
C ALA A 168 9.16 1.73 6.99
N MET A 169 7.99 2.33 7.25
CA MET A 169 7.88 3.61 7.94
C MET A 169 8.45 3.56 9.36
N ARG A 170 8.25 2.47 10.10
CA ARG A 170 8.84 2.27 11.43
C ARG A 170 10.35 2.10 11.37
N ALA A 171 10.86 1.34 10.40
CA ALA A 171 12.30 1.23 10.20
C ALA A 171 12.91 2.61 9.90
N LEU A 172 12.30 3.40 9.00
CA LEU A 172 12.74 4.77 8.69
C LEU A 172 12.70 5.69 9.92
N ALA A 173 11.62 5.64 10.72
CA ALA A 173 11.50 6.43 11.95
C ALA A 173 12.61 6.08 12.96
N ASN A 174 12.97 4.80 13.08
CA ASN A 174 14.03 4.36 13.98
C ASN A 174 15.42 4.80 13.52
N ILE A 175 15.66 5.02 12.22
CA ILE A 175 16.93 5.61 11.75
C ILE A 175 17.11 7.01 12.35
N GLY A 176 16.06 7.84 12.30
CA GLY A 176 16.11 9.22 12.80
C GLY A 176 16.22 9.34 14.32
N GLN A 177 15.88 8.27 15.06
CA GLN A 177 15.96 8.21 16.52
C GLN A 177 17.23 7.52 17.03
N SER A 178 18.09 7.01 16.13
CA SER A 178 19.21 6.18 16.53
C SER A 178 20.47 7.01 16.83
N ASP A 179 20.96 6.91 18.06
CA ASP A 179 22.23 7.53 18.47
C ASP A 179 23.46 6.66 18.14
N MET A 180 23.25 5.39 17.79
CA MET A 180 24.31 4.42 17.49
C MET A 180 24.36 4.13 15.99
N VAL A 181 25.55 4.29 15.39
CA VAL A 181 25.77 4.08 13.95
C VAL A 181 25.31 2.70 13.48
N ASP A 182 25.58 1.64 14.25
CA ASP A 182 25.20 0.27 13.90
C ASP A 182 23.68 0.08 13.81
N HIS A 183 22.93 0.72 14.72
CA HIS A 183 21.47 0.67 14.71
C HIS A 183 20.90 1.48 13.54
N ALA A 184 21.45 2.67 13.27
CA ALA A 184 21.07 3.46 12.11
C ALA A 184 21.31 2.67 10.79
N GLN A 185 22.44 1.97 10.69
CA GLN A 185 22.75 1.14 9.52
C GLN A 185 21.83 -0.09 9.41
N LEU A 186 21.52 -0.76 10.52
CA LEU A 186 20.58 -1.88 10.54
C LEU A 186 19.19 -1.46 10.04
N PHE A 187 18.64 -0.37 10.58
CA PHE A 187 17.32 0.13 10.16
C PHE A 187 17.35 0.75 8.76
N GLY A 188 18.46 1.33 8.32
CA GLY A 188 18.70 1.76 6.94
C GLY A 188 18.64 0.61 5.94
N ASN A 189 19.32 -0.50 6.26
CA ASN A 189 19.30 -1.69 5.43
C ASN A 189 17.90 -2.34 5.41
N LEU A 190 17.23 -2.41 6.57
CA LEU A 190 15.89 -2.97 6.68
C LEU A 190 14.87 -2.15 5.88
N SER A 191 14.87 -0.82 6.04
CA SER A 191 13.96 0.07 5.31
C SER A 191 14.17 -0.04 3.79
N THR A 192 15.42 -0.05 3.32
CA THR A 192 15.74 -0.24 1.89
C THR A 192 15.16 -1.55 1.35
N LYS A 193 15.29 -2.66 2.08
CA LYS A 193 14.74 -3.96 1.67
C LYS A 193 13.21 -3.95 1.64
N LEU A 194 12.56 -3.37 2.65
CA LEU A 194 11.10 -3.29 2.73
C LEU A 194 10.51 -2.39 1.64
N LEU A 195 11.13 -1.24 1.35
CA LEU A 195 10.72 -0.35 0.27
C LEU A 195 10.92 -1.00 -1.11
N GLY A 196 12.02 -1.73 -1.31
CA GLY A 196 12.24 -2.51 -2.52
C GLY A 196 11.26 -3.68 -2.67
N LEU A 197 10.80 -4.29 -1.58
CA LEU A 197 9.70 -5.27 -1.59
C LEU A 197 8.36 -4.59 -1.94
N TYR A 198 8.05 -3.46 -1.32
CA TYR A 198 6.82 -2.70 -1.57
C TYR A 198 6.71 -2.29 -3.05
N THR A 199 7.81 -1.86 -3.66
CA THR A 199 7.88 -1.53 -5.10
C THR A 199 7.52 -2.76 -5.96
N ARG A 200 8.11 -3.91 -5.66
CA ARG A 200 7.79 -5.17 -6.37
C ARG A 200 6.34 -5.59 -6.18
N GLN A 201 5.79 -5.47 -4.97
CA GLN A 201 4.37 -5.74 -4.70
C GLN A 201 3.45 -4.81 -5.50
N ALA A 202 3.78 -3.52 -5.58
CA ALA A 202 3.03 -2.55 -6.37
C ALA A 202 3.06 -2.87 -7.88
N GLU A 203 4.21 -3.29 -8.41
CA GLU A 203 4.32 -3.74 -9.81
C GLU A 203 3.49 -5.01 -10.08
N VAL A 204 3.52 -5.98 -9.15
CA VAL A 204 2.70 -7.20 -9.25
C VAL A 204 1.22 -6.85 -9.20
N LEU A 205 0.79 -5.98 -8.28
CA LEU A 205 -0.59 -5.53 -8.20
C LEU A 205 -1.03 -4.84 -9.50
N ALA A 206 -0.20 -3.93 -10.03
CA ALA A 206 -0.48 -3.26 -11.29
C ALA A 206 -0.59 -4.24 -12.47
N LYS A 207 0.22 -5.32 -12.49
CA LYS A 207 0.12 -6.40 -13.49
C LYS A 207 -1.16 -7.22 -13.33
N LEU A 208 -1.56 -7.55 -12.10
CA LEU A 208 -2.81 -8.27 -11.84
C LEU A 208 -4.04 -7.46 -12.23
N GLN A 209 -4.01 -6.13 -12.01
CA GLN A 209 -5.11 -5.23 -12.35
C GLN A 209 -5.21 -4.93 -13.85
N ARG A 210 -4.09 -5.02 -14.58
CA ARG A 210 -4.06 -4.99 -16.04
C ARG A 210 -4.65 -6.29 -16.57
N GLU A 211 -5.93 -6.26 -16.91
CA GLU A 211 -6.60 -7.33 -17.66
C GLU A 211 -5.77 -7.62 -18.91
N GLY A 212 -5.29 -8.86 -19.04
CA GLY A 212 -4.21 -9.30 -19.94
C GLY A 212 -4.51 -9.18 -21.44
N THR A 213 -4.80 -7.98 -21.93
CA THR A 213 -4.93 -7.68 -23.35
C THR A 213 -3.53 -7.48 -23.92
N GLN A 214 -2.82 -8.58 -24.14
CA GLN A 214 -1.68 -8.53 -25.05
C GLN A 214 -2.24 -8.39 -26.47
N THR A 215 -2.23 -7.17 -27.02
CA THR A 215 -2.56 -6.97 -28.44
C THR A 215 -1.41 -7.55 -29.28
N ILE A 216 -1.44 -8.85 -29.57
CA ILE A 216 -0.50 -9.48 -30.50
C ILE A 216 -0.87 -9.01 -31.91
N LYS A 217 -0.15 -8.00 -32.41
CA LYS A 217 -0.22 -7.60 -33.82
C LYS A 217 0.59 -8.61 -34.63
N HIS A 218 -0.07 -9.59 -35.22
CA HIS A 218 0.55 -10.46 -36.24
C HIS A 218 0.81 -9.62 -37.50
N VAL A 219 2.06 -9.21 -37.71
CA VAL A 219 2.50 -8.63 -38.98
C VAL A 219 2.98 -9.78 -39.87
N HIS A 220 2.24 -10.08 -40.94
CA HIS A 220 2.69 -11.02 -41.96
C HIS A 220 3.74 -10.31 -42.82
N ILE A 221 5.00 -10.72 -42.70
CA ILE A 221 6.08 -10.25 -43.57
C ILE A 221 6.15 -11.26 -44.73
N ASP A 222 5.66 -10.86 -45.90
CA ASP A 222 5.87 -11.64 -47.12
C ASP A 222 7.34 -11.47 -47.55
N ASN A 223 8.10 -12.57 -47.52
CA ASN A 223 9.55 -12.55 -47.71
C ASN A 223 9.95 -12.69 -49.19
N ARG A 224 9.07 -12.31 -50.12
CA ARG A 224 9.35 -12.29 -51.56
C ARG A 224 10.03 -10.99 -51.99
N GLY A 225 11.27 -10.82 -51.53
CA GLY A 225 12.22 -9.86 -52.08
C GLY A 225 12.42 -8.57 -51.28
N GLY A 226 13.49 -8.52 -50.50
CA GLY A 226 14.15 -7.29 -50.05
C GLY A 226 13.66 -6.71 -48.72
N GLN A 227 14.51 -6.83 -47.69
CA GLN A 227 14.55 -6.06 -46.42
C GLN A 227 13.31 -5.24 -46.03
N ALA A 228 12.51 -5.76 -45.10
CA ALA A 228 11.46 -5.00 -44.43
C ALA A 228 12.00 -4.31 -43.17
N VAL A 229 12.04 -2.97 -43.18
CA VAL A 229 12.32 -2.14 -42.00
C VAL A 229 10.98 -1.84 -41.30
N VAL A 230 10.79 -2.37 -40.08
CA VAL A 230 9.59 -2.13 -39.28
C VAL A 230 9.79 -0.86 -38.45
N THR A 231 9.17 0.25 -38.85
CA THR A 231 9.08 1.47 -38.04
C THR A 231 7.61 1.88 -37.89
N ALA A 232 7.19 2.27 -36.68
CA ALA A 232 5.80 2.60 -36.38
C ALA A 232 5.31 3.91 -37.02
N THR A 233 6.22 4.72 -37.59
CA THR A 233 5.91 5.99 -38.24
C THR A 233 6.93 6.25 -39.34
N VAL A 234 6.51 6.13 -40.61
CA VAL A 234 7.30 6.61 -41.76
C VAL A 234 6.68 7.93 -42.22
N GLN A 235 7.31 9.05 -41.88
CA GLN A 235 7.06 10.34 -42.51
C GLN A 235 7.72 10.33 -43.90
N THR A 236 6.95 10.08 -44.95
CA THR A 236 7.43 10.18 -46.34
C THR A 236 7.28 11.61 -46.83
N GLY A 237 8.38 12.36 -46.79
CA GLY A 237 8.50 13.67 -47.42
C GLY A 237 9.76 13.76 -48.29
N GLY A 238 9.57 13.78 -49.61
CA GLY A 238 10.42 14.54 -50.55
C GLY A 238 11.68 13.89 -51.16
N MET A 239 11.54 13.51 -52.44
CA MET A 239 12.48 13.71 -53.57
C MET A 239 13.89 13.06 -53.62
N ASN A 240 13.98 12.07 -54.53
CA ASN A 240 14.97 11.82 -55.59
C ASN A 240 16.41 12.38 -55.48
N GLY A 241 17.38 11.46 -55.50
CA GLY A 241 18.74 11.69 -55.99
C GLY A 241 19.46 10.36 -56.27
N LYS A 242 19.63 10.01 -57.55
CA LYS A 242 20.48 8.88 -57.98
C LYS A 242 21.93 9.14 -57.55
N GLY A 243 22.54 8.17 -56.89
CA GLY A 243 23.97 8.13 -56.63
C GLY A 243 24.44 6.68 -56.67
N GLU A 244 24.92 6.26 -57.83
CA GLU A 244 25.74 5.06 -57.97
C GLU A 244 26.97 5.18 -57.09
N GLN A 245 27.29 4.08 -56.40
CA GLN A 245 28.56 3.68 -55.76
C GLN A 245 28.30 3.25 -54.32
N GLN A 246 28.20 1.93 -54.15
CA GLN A 246 28.48 1.30 -52.88
C GLN A 246 29.97 1.46 -52.54
N PRO A 247 30.32 1.81 -51.31
CA PRO A 247 31.53 1.36 -50.67
C PRO A 247 31.19 0.28 -49.64
N TYR A 248 31.77 -0.91 -49.82
CA TYR A 248 31.93 -1.89 -48.75
C TYR A 248 32.65 -1.20 -47.58
N ALA A 249 31.95 -1.00 -46.47
CA ALA A 249 32.55 -0.52 -45.22
C ALA A 249 32.28 -1.54 -44.12
N LEU A 250 33.36 -1.95 -43.48
CA LEU A 250 33.51 -3.01 -42.50
C LEU A 250 32.47 -2.93 -41.38
N GLY A 251 31.88 -4.07 -41.04
CA GLY A 251 31.11 -4.21 -39.81
C GLY A 251 31.98 -3.95 -38.57
N PRO A 252 31.39 -3.50 -37.46
CA PRO A 252 32.13 -3.30 -36.22
C PRO A 252 32.76 -4.62 -35.79
N ALA A 253 34.06 -4.58 -35.50
CA ALA A 253 34.79 -5.68 -34.90
C ALA A 253 34.05 -6.13 -33.63
N LEU A 254 33.61 -7.37 -33.63
CA LEU A 254 33.16 -8.06 -32.42
C LEU A 254 34.32 -7.99 -31.42
N LEU A 255 34.02 -7.62 -30.17
CA LEU A 255 34.95 -7.71 -29.06
C LEU A 255 35.43 -9.17 -29.00
N GLY A 256 36.70 -9.38 -29.35
CA GLY A 256 37.33 -10.69 -29.30
C GLY A 256 37.32 -11.22 -27.88
N SER A 257 37.06 -12.51 -27.74
CA SER A 257 37.26 -13.27 -26.51
C SER A 257 38.71 -13.07 -26.06
N ASP A 258 38.92 -12.36 -24.95
CA ASP A 258 40.23 -12.27 -24.31
C ASP A 258 40.62 -13.66 -23.77
N PRO A 259 41.71 -14.29 -24.25
CA PRO A 259 42.15 -15.59 -23.75
C PRO A 259 42.77 -15.55 -22.34
N PHE A 260 42.91 -14.36 -21.72
CA PHE A 260 43.56 -14.18 -20.42
C PHE A 260 42.78 -13.33 -19.41
N GLY A 261 41.48 -13.09 -19.63
CA GLY A 261 40.61 -12.39 -18.67
C GLY A 261 40.09 -13.33 -17.58
N ASP A 262 40.19 -12.90 -16.31
CA ASP A 262 39.90 -13.68 -15.09
C ASP A 262 38.59 -14.48 -15.15
N GLY A 263 38.71 -15.77 -15.48
CA GLY A 263 37.62 -16.73 -15.34
C GLY A 263 37.25 -16.89 -13.88
N VAL A 264 35.98 -16.65 -13.54
CA VAL A 264 35.41 -17.06 -12.26
C VAL A 264 35.59 -18.58 -12.13
N PRO A 265 36.17 -19.08 -11.02
CA PRO A 265 36.38 -20.51 -10.86
C PRO A 265 35.03 -21.25 -10.85
N ILE A 266 34.89 -22.19 -11.78
CA ILE A 266 33.83 -23.20 -11.78
C ILE A 266 34.08 -24.08 -10.56
N SER A 267 33.16 -24.08 -9.60
CA SER A 267 33.27 -24.94 -8.43
C SER A 267 33.07 -26.40 -8.87
N SER A 268 34.17 -27.14 -8.95
CA SER A 268 34.17 -28.58 -9.22
C SER A 268 33.72 -29.36 -7.98
N ASP A 269 32.66 -30.15 -8.14
CA ASP A 269 32.31 -31.50 -7.66
C ASP A 269 33.17 -32.23 -6.59
N GLN A 270 33.70 -31.51 -5.59
CA GLN A 270 34.09 -32.12 -4.32
C GLN A 270 32.88 -32.27 -3.41
N GLY A 271 32.60 -33.51 -3.03
CA GLY A 271 31.45 -33.90 -2.22
C GLY A 271 31.37 -33.17 -0.89
N GLU A 272 30.12 -33.03 -0.40
CA GLU A 272 29.75 -32.35 0.84
C GLU A 272 30.63 -32.76 2.02
N GLU A 273 31.19 -31.77 2.70
CA GLU A 273 31.83 -31.93 4.00
C GLU A 273 30.78 -32.41 5.01
N SER A 274 31.08 -33.52 5.70
CA SER A 274 30.15 -34.17 6.62
C SER A 274 29.81 -33.24 7.78
N LEU A 275 28.59 -32.69 7.77
CA LEU A 275 28.06 -31.87 8.85
C LEU A 275 27.88 -32.73 10.11
N SER A 276 28.39 -32.24 11.25
CA SER A 276 28.15 -32.85 12.56
C SER A 276 26.65 -32.88 12.89
N ASP A 277 26.16 -34.05 13.27
CA ASP A 277 24.75 -34.32 13.60
C ASP A 277 24.22 -33.37 14.69
N ALA A 278 23.21 -32.57 14.37
CA ALA A 278 22.59 -31.58 15.25
C ALA A 278 21.50 -32.19 16.17
N ARG A 279 21.35 -33.53 16.23
CA ARG A 279 20.50 -34.18 17.22
C ARG A 279 21.30 -34.62 18.42
N GLY A 280 21.33 -33.77 19.44
CA GLY A 280 21.77 -34.16 20.78
C GLY A 280 21.05 -35.42 21.24
N ALA A 281 21.82 -36.46 21.57
CA ALA A 281 21.32 -37.68 22.16
C ALA A 281 20.68 -37.37 23.51
N VAL A 282 19.35 -37.35 23.58
CA VAL A 282 18.63 -37.33 24.86
C VAL A 282 18.68 -38.75 25.44
N PRO A 283 19.29 -38.98 26.61
CA PRO A 283 19.23 -40.28 27.26
C PRO A 283 17.79 -40.59 27.68
N ARG A 284 17.26 -41.74 27.22
CA ARG A 284 15.99 -42.32 27.69
C ARG A 284 16.06 -42.52 29.21
N ARG A 285 15.21 -41.83 29.96
CA ARG A 285 14.95 -42.15 31.37
C ARG A 285 14.05 -43.38 31.44
N ALA A 286 14.50 -44.39 32.17
CA ALA A 286 13.81 -45.65 32.38
C ALA A 286 12.48 -45.46 33.14
N GLN A 287 11.46 -46.22 32.72
CA GLN A 287 10.28 -46.53 33.53
C GLN A 287 10.70 -47.37 34.74
N GLY A 288 10.22 -47.01 35.92
CA GLY A 288 10.30 -47.80 37.14
C GLY A 288 9.11 -47.46 38.03
N LYS A 289 8.26 -48.49 38.22
CA LYS A 289 7.10 -48.67 39.12
C LYS A 289 6.74 -47.58 40.12
#